data_AF-A0A4V2AG00-F1
#
_entry.id   AF-A0A4V2AG00-F1
#
_cell.length_a   1.000
_cell.length_b   1.000
_cell.length_c   1.000
_cell.angle_alpha   90.00
_cell.angle_beta   90.00
_cell.angle_gamma   90.00
#
_symmetry.space_group_name_H-M   'P 1'
#
loop_
_entity.id
_entity.type
_entity.pdbx_description
1 polymer ?
#
loop_
_entity_poly.entity_id
_entity_poly.type
_entity_poly.pdbx_seq_one_letter_code
_entity_poly.pdbx_strand_id
1 'polypeptide(L)' 'MKYRVEKLNESICSIKLVPENRAEEAGLTRQAPESGFLAHYQQALTKYVHADATFVEIVSGEHYPAHVLVRYRTGS' A
#
# COMPACT_ATOMS: atom_id res chain seq x y z
N MET A 1 -4.08 -3.72 -10.86
CA MET A 1 -4.26 -3.79 -9.40
C MET A 1 -4.86 -2.47 -9.01
N LYS A 2 -6.01 -2.50 -8.33
CA LYS A 2 -6.64 -1.31 -7.76
C LYS A 2 -6.16 -1.08 -6.34
N TYR A 3 -6.22 0.17 -5.91
CA TYR A 3 -5.86 0.59 -4.56
C TYR A 3 -7.07 1.23 -3.90
N ARG A 4 -7.38 0.81 -2.68
CA ARG A 4 -8.24 1.56 -1.77
C ARG A 4 -7.38 2.15 -0.69
N VAL A 5 -7.40 3.47 -0.57
CA VAL A 5 -6.59 4.20 0.40
C VAL A 5 -7.51 5.03 1.28
N GLU A 6 -7.33 4.89 2.58
CA GLU A 6 -8.05 5.68 3.59
C GLU A 6 -7.02 6.39 4.47
N LYS A 7 -7.04 7.72 4.48
CA LYS A 7 -6.18 8.51 5.36
C LYS A 7 -6.73 8.41 6.79
N LEU A 8 -5.93 7.90 7.70
CA LEU A 8 -6.30 7.80 9.12
C LEU A 8 -5.89 9.06 9.87
N ASN A 9 -4.71 9.59 9.56
CA ASN A 9 -4.22 10.88 10.06
C ASN A 9 -3.20 11.47 9.08
N GLU A 10 -2.46 12.51 9.51
CA GLU A 10 -1.51 13.27 8.68
C GLU A 10 -0.30 12.45 8.20
N SER A 11 0.01 11.34 8.86
CA SER A 11 1.19 10.51 8.58
C SER A 11 0.90 9.02 8.45
N ILE A 12 -0.36 8.59 8.57
CA ILE A 12 -0.76 7.18 8.51
C ILE A 12 -1.96 7.02 7.59
N CYS A 13 -1.90 6.02 6.71
CA CYS A 13 -3.05 5.59 5.93
C CYS A 13 -3.18 4.06 5.90
N SER A 14 -4.40 3.63 5.65
CA SER A 14 -4.77 2.26 5.36
C SER A 14 -4.71 2.04 3.85
N ILE A 15 -3.98 1.03 3.39
CA ILE A 15 -3.87 0.66 1.98
C ILE A 15 -4.36 -0.77 1.81
N LYS A 16 -5.38 -0.94 0.98
CA LYS A 16 -5.87 -2.25 0.54
C LYS A 16 -5.62 -2.44 -0.95
N LEU A 17 -4.86 -3.49 -1.27
CA LEU A 17 -4.62 -3.96 -2.62
C LEU A 17 -5.83 -4.78 -3.08
N VAL A 18 -6.43 -4.38 -4.19
CA VAL A 18 -7.60 -5.05 -4.77
C VAL A 18 -7.18 -5.63 -6.12
N PRO A 19 -7.01 -6.96 -6.24
CA PRO A 19 -6.66 -7.58 -7.50
C PRO A 19 -7.83 -7.43 -8.49
N GLU A 20 -7.52 -7.16 -9.76
CA GLU A 20 -8.55 -6.99 -10.80
C GLU A 20 -8.70 -8.24 -11.66
N ASN A 21 -7.77 -9.17 -11.55
CA ASN A 21 -7.75 -10.43 -12.29
C ASN A 21 -7.11 -11.55 -11.46
N ARG A 22 -7.28 -12.81 -11.91
CA ARG A 22 -6.76 -14.00 -11.23
C ARG A 22 -5.23 -14.02 -11.09
N ALA A 23 -4.50 -13.40 -12.02
CA ALA A 23 -3.04 -13.34 -11.95
C ALA A 23 -2.57 -12.42 -10.82
N GLU A 24 -3.24 -11.28 -10.62
CA GLU A 24 -2.97 -10.38 -9.49
C GLU A 24 -3.39 -10.98 -8.15
N GLU A 25 -4.50 -11.71 -8.13
CA GLU A 25 -4.93 -12.46 -6.94
C GLU A 25 -3.88 -13.51 -6.54
N ALA A 26 -3.35 -14.27 -7.50
CA ALA A 26 -2.24 -15.18 -7.27
C ALA A 26 -0.98 -14.43 -6.78
N GLY A 27 -0.75 -13.22 -7.28
CA GLY A 27 0.34 -12.35 -6.87
C GLY A 27 0.23 -11.83 -5.43
N LEU A 28 -0.96 -11.78 -4.83
CA LEU A 28 -1.17 -11.39 -3.42
C LEU A 28 -0.98 -12.57 -2.44
N THR A 29 -0.66 -13.75 -2.94
CA THR A 29 -0.35 -14.90 -2.10
C THR A 29 1.07 -14.82 -1.54
N ARG A 30 1.31 -15.53 -0.44
CA ARG A 30 2.51 -15.46 0.44
C ARG A 30 3.86 -15.78 -0.24
N GLN A 31 3.90 -15.99 -1.55
CA GLN A 31 5.08 -16.37 -2.33
C GLN A 31 5.66 -15.23 -3.18
N ALA A 32 4.97 -14.09 -3.32
CA ALA A 32 5.52 -12.96 -4.04
C ALA A 32 6.57 -12.22 -3.18
N PRO A 33 7.65 -11.69 -3.80
CA PRO A 33 8.69 -10.97 -3.09
C PRO A 33 8.14 -9.67 -2.48
N GLU A 34 8.50 -9.41 -1.22
CA GLU A 34 8.06 -8.24 -0.44
C GLU A 34 8.29 -6.91 -1.16
N SER A 35 9.41 -6.81 -1.89
CA SER A 35 9.77 -5.63 -2.70
C SER A 35 8.73 -5.25 -3.76
N GLY A 36 7.97 -6.22 -4.28
CA GLY A 36 6.88 -5.97 -5.23
C GLY A 36 5.71 -5.22 -4.59
N PHE A 37 5.39 -5.54 -3.32
CA PHE A 37 4.28 -4.89 -2.60
C PHE A 37 4.63 -3.49 -2.12
N LEU A 38 5.88 -3.24 -1.73
CA LEU A 38 6.34 -1.90 -1.36
C LEU A 38 6.14 -0.90 -2.50
N ALA A 39 6.40 -1.31 -3.75
CA ALA A 39 6.14 -0.47 -4.92
C ALA A 39 4.64 -0.15 -5.08
N HIS A 40 3.76 -1.12 -4.82
CA HIS A 40 2.32 -0.89 -4.83
C HIS A 40 1.87 0.09 -3.73
N TYR A 41 2.41 -0.03 -2.52
CA TYR A 41 2.10 0.90 -1.43
C TYR A 41 2.58 2.32 -1.76
N GLN A 42 3.81 2.46 -2.27
CA GLN A 42 4.34 3.74 -2.72
C GLN A 42 3.47 4.36 -3.82
N GLN A 43 3.03 3.58 -4.81
CA GLN A 43 2.15 4.07 -5.88
C GLN A 43 0.76 4.47 -5.35
N ALA A 44 0.22 3.73 -4.38
CA ALA A 44 -1.05 4.07 -3.76
C ALA A 44 -0.95 5.39 -2.97
N LEU A 45 0.16 5.64 -2.29
CA LEU A 45 0.44 6.90 -1.61
C LEU A 45 0.49 8.07 -2.59
N THR A 46 1.29 7.97 -3.65
CA THR A 46 1.47 9.08 -4.61
C THR A 46 0.19 9.42 -5.37
N LYS A 47 -0.66 8.41 -5.62
CA LYS A 47 -1.88 8.57 -6.39
C LYS A 47 -3.08 9.05 -5.58
N TYR A 48 -3.21 8.63 -4.31
CA TYR A 48 -4.42 8.88 -3.50
C TYR A 48 -4.17 9.71 -2.25
N VAL A 49 -2.93 9.84 -1.79
CA VAL A 49 -2.59 10.63 -0.60
C VAL A 49 -2.06 11.99 -0.99
N HIS A 50 -0.91 12.04 -1.66
CA HIS A 50 -0.25 13.27 -2.12
C HIS A 50 0.84 12.89 -3.14
N ALA A 51 1.09 13.71 -4.16
CA ALA A 51 2.09 13.40 -5.19
C ALA A 51 3.49 13.14 -4.61
N ASP A 52 3.90 13.92 -3.60
CA ASP A 52 5.16 13.79 -2.87
C ASP A 52 5.11 12.84 -1.65
N ALA A 53 4.06 12.04 -1.51
CA ALA A 53 3.98 11.09 -0.41
C ALA A 53 5.04 9.98 -0.57
N THR A 54 5.84 9.78 0.46
CA THR A 54 6.90 8.74 0.52
C THR A 54 6.55 7.72 1.59
N PHE A 55 6.56 6.44 1.22
CA PHE A 55 6.42 5.32 2.14
C PHE A 55 7.58 5.31 3.15
N VAL A 56 7.27 5.11 4.43
CA VAL A 56 8.27 5.03 5.51
C VAL A 56 8.34 3.61 6.06
N GLU A 57 7.23 3.08 6.55
CA GLU A 57 7.16 1.75 7.19
C GLU A 57 5.73 1.20 7.19
N ILE A 58 5.60 -0.12 7.40
CA ILE A 58 4.32 -0.77 7.71
C ILE A 58 4.11 -0.71 9.22
N VAL A 59 3.07 0.01 9.66
CA VAL A 59 2.69 0.14 11.07
C VAL A 59 1.90 -1.09 11.54
N SER A 60 1.09 -1.68 10.66
CA SER A 60 0.36 -2.92 10.92
C SER A 60 0.17 -3.72 9.65
N GLY A 61 0.45 -5.03 9.73
CA GLY A 61 0.38 -5.98 8.62
C GLY A 61 -0.57 -7.14 8.88
N GLU A 62 -1.66 -6.92 9.64
CA GLU A 62 -2.60 -7.98 10.03
C GLU A 62 -3.14 -8.82 8.85
N HIS A 63 -3.24 -8.20 7.67
CA HIS A 63 -3.65 -8.83 6.42
C HIS A 63 -2.61 -8.66 5.32
N TYR A 64 -1.34 -8.59 5.69
CA TYR A 64 -0.24 -8.45 4.74
C TYR A 64 -0.23 -9.61 3.72
N PRO A 65 0.00 -9.35 2.42
CA PRO A 65 0.26 -8.03 1.80
C PRO A 65 -1.00 -7.29 1.30
N ALA A 66 -2.17 -7.94 1.36
CA ALA A 66 -3.41 -7.43 0.76
C ALA A 66 -3.95 -6.18 1.46
N HIS A 67 -3.74 -6.02 2.77
CA HIS A 67 -4.15 -4.85 3.51
C HIS A 67 -3.18 -4.53 4.64
N VAL A 68 -2.68 -3.30 4.62
CA VAL A 68 -1.67 -2.78 5.54
C VAL A 68 -2.03 -1.39 6.05
N LEU A 69 -1.57 -1.06 7.25
CA LEU A 69 -1.43 0.32 7.70
C LEU A 69 0.00 0.74 7.46
N VAL A 70 0.20 1.86 6.76
CA VAL A 70 1.53 2.38 6.46
C VAL A 70 1.69 3.77 7.04
N ARG A 71 2.91 4.07 7.46
CA ARG A 71 3.35 5.43 7.75
C ARG A 71 3.94 6.02 6.49
N TYR A 72 3.59 7.28 6.23
CA TYR A 72 4.12 8.05 5.11
C TYR A 72 4.52 9.46 5.57
N ARG A 73 5.33 10.11 4.75
CA ARG A 73 5.67 11.54 4.88
C ARG A 73 5.42 12.25 3.56
N THR A 74 5.07 13.53 3.59
CA THR A 74 5.01 14.39 2.41
C THR A 74 6.17 15.36 2.43
N GLY A 75 6.76 15.65 1.26
CA GLY A 75 7.68 16.80 1.14
C GLY A 75 6.97 18.08 1.59
N SER A 76 7.64 18.85 2.45
CA SER A 76 7.19 20.18 2.89
C SER A 76 7.40 21.23 1.80
#